data_AF-A0A2U0A1Q4-F1
#
_entry.id   AF-A0A2U0A1Q4-F1
#
_cell.length_a   1.000
_cell.length_b   1.000
_cell.length_c   1.000
_cell.angle_alpha   90.00
_cell.angle_beta   90.00
_cell.angle_gamma   90.00
#
_symmetry.space_group_name_H-M   'P 1'
#
loop_
_entity.id
_entity.type
_entity.pdbx_description
1 polymer ?
#
loop_
_entity_poly.entity_id
_entity_poly.type
_entity_poly.pdbx_seq_one_letter_code
_entity_poly.pdbx_strand_id
1 'polypeptide(L)'
;MSSRFSNLGDRAKTDFGGPSYWVFEAVTLNKPNLIELLCCESHMVSDSLADPEEWLGTRLKFEITEQDETCAITLTHTGLIPEMKCYEICKAGWDHYFTVSLKHYLEGLGGRPNSY
;
A
#
# COMPACT_ATOMS: atom_id res chain seq x y z
N MET A 1 15.61 -1.98 5.53
CA MET A 1 15.19 -0.57 5.73
C MET A 1 14.52 -0.13 4.46
N SER A 2 13.20 0.13 4.48
CA SER A 2 12.55 0.70 3.30
C SER A 2 13.06 2.13 3.09
N SER A 3 13.50 2.43 1.87
CA SER A 3 13.90 3.76 1.44
C SER A 3 12.70 4.70 1.51
N ARG A 4 12.92 5.98 1.86
CA ARG A 4 11.88 7.00 1.78
C ARG A 4 11.64 7.39 0.32
N PHE A 5 10.40 7.61 -0.06
CA PHE A 5 10.04 8.24 -1.33
C PHE A 5 10.24 9.76 -1.19
N SER A 6 11.27 10.31 -1.84
CA SER A 6 11.60 11.74 -1.83
C SER A 6 11.54 12.36 -3.22
N ASN A 7 11.77 11.56 -4.27
CA ASN A 7 11.75 11.97 -5.67
C ASN A 7 10.90 11.03 -6.52
N LEU A 8 10.43 11.53 -7.66
CA LEU A 8 9.83 10.69 -8.70
C LEU A 8 10.85 9.65 -9.18
N GLY A 9 10.41 8.41 -9.35
CA GLY A 9 11.25 7.27 -9.71
C GLY A 9 11.93 6.59 -8.52
N ASP A 10 11.82 7.13 -7.30
CA ASP A 10 12.34 6.45 -6.11
C ASP A 10 11.66 5.10 -5.93
N ARG A 11 12.46 4.08 -5.61
CA ARG A 11 11.97 2.73 -5.32
C ARG A 11 12.16 2.38 -3.86
N ALA A 12 11.14 1.77 -3.26
CA ALA A 12 11.22 1.24 -1.91
C ALA A 12 10.63 -0.16 -1.84
N LYS A 13 11.38 -1.05 -1.17
CA LYS A 13 10.93 -2.37 -0.79
C LYS A 13 10.13 -2.30 0.51
N THR A 14 8.94 -2.87 0.49
CA THR A 14 8.04 -3.00 1.65
C THR A 14 7.78 -4.47 1.90
N ASP A 15 7.89 -4.86 3.16
CA ASP A 15 7.49 -6.16 3.68
C ASP A 15 6.69 -5.96 4.96
N PHE A 16 5.94 -6.98 5.37
CA PHE A 16 5.13 -6.95 6.59
C PHE A 16 5.65 -7.95 7.63
N GLY A 17 6.98 -8.12 7.73
CA GLY A 17 7.62 -9.02 8.72
C GLY A 17 7.58 -10.51 8.37
N GLY A 18 7.06 -10.87 7.19
CA GLY A 18 7.05 -12.23 6.65
C GLY A 18 7.96 -12.39 5.43
N PRO A 19 7.86 -13.52 4.71
CA PRO A 19 8.61 -13.75 3.46
C PRO A 19 8.08 -12.91 2.28
N SER A 20 6.85 -12.40 2.39
CA SER A 20 6.22 -11.59 1.35
C SER A 20 6.83 -10.18 1.27
N TYR A 21 7.07 -9.69 0.06
CA TYR A 21 7.54 -8.34 -0.18
C TYR A 21 7.00 -7.76 -1.49
N TRP A 22 7.02 -6.43 -1.57
CA TRP A 22 6.68 -5.67 -2.77
C TRP A 22 7.67 -4.53 -2.93
N VAL A 23 8.01 -4.20 -4.17
CA VAL A 23 8.79 -3.00 -4.50
C VAL A 23 7.88 -2.03 -5.22
N PHE A 24 7.80 -0.82 -4.67
CA PHE A 24 7.01 0.25 -5.24
C PHE A 24 7.93 1.33 -5.79
N GLU A 25 7.59 1.85 -6.96
CA GLU A 25 8.19 3.03 -7.58
C GLU A 25 7.26 4.23 -7.44
N ALA A 26 7.78 5.36 -6.98
CA ALA A 26 7.04 6.60 -6.91
C ALA A 26 6.79 7.20 -8.30
N VAL A 27 5.55 7.12 -8.79
CA VAL A 27 5.18 7.68 -10.09
C VAL A 27 4.56 9.08 -9.99
N THR A 28 3.94 9.40 -8.86
CA THR A 28 3.46 10.75 -8.54
C THR A 28 3.79 11.09 -7.07
N LEU A 29 4.60 12.14 -6.87
CA LEU A 29 4.91 12.77 -5.57
C LEU A 29 4.92 14.30 -5.64
N ASN A 30 4.82 14.87 -6.84
CA ASN A 30 4.91 16.30 -7.11
C ASN A 30 3.56 17.03 -7.01
N LYS A 31 2.50 16.33 -6.58
CA LYS A 31 1.17 16.89 -6.34
C LYS A 31 0.89 16.81 -4.84
N PRO A 32 0.48 17.91 -4.20
CA PRO A 32 0.34 17.96 -2.74
C PRO A 32 -0.70 16.96 -2.20
N ASN A 33 -1.71 16.65 -3.02
CA ASN A 33 -2.89 15.88 -2.63
C ASN A 33 -2.99 14.52 -3.32
N LEU A 34 -1.95 14.12 -4.06
CA LEU A 34 -1.95 12.88 -4.81
C LEU A 34 -0.59 12.21 -4.76
N ILE A 35 -0.59 10.98 -4.25
CA ILE A 35 0.56 10.08 -4.31
C ILE A 35 0.17 8.86 -5.13
N GLU A 36 1.02 8.50 -6.09
CA GLU A 36 0.84 7.28 -6.87
C GLU A 36 2.12 6.46 -6.83
N LEU A 37 1.95 5.17 -6.51
CA LEU A 37 3.03 4.19 -6.43
C LEU A 37 2.73 3.04 -7.38
N LEU A 38 3.68 2.69 -8.25
CA LEU A 38 3.61 1.54 -9.14
C LEU A 38 4.28 0.34 -8.47
N CYS A 39 3.58 -0.79 -8.37
CA CYS A 39 4.22 -2.04 -7.96
C CYS A 39 5.06 -2.58 -9.12
N CYS A 40 6.38 -2.55 -8.96
CA CYS A 40 7.34 -2.98 -9.98
C CYS A 40 7.95 -4.36 -9.68
N GLU A 41 7.84 -4.84 -8.44
CA GLU A 41 8.15 -6.21 -8.06
C GLU A 41 7.13 -6.66 -7.01
N SER A 42 6.63 -7.89 -7.13
CA SER A 42 5.70 -8.51 -6.19
C SER A 42 6.17 -9.90 -5.84
N HIS A 43 6.17 -10.23 -4.56
CA HIS A 43 6.39 -11.58 -4.09
C HIS A 43 5.49 -11.84 -2.89
N MET A 44 4.32 -12.39 -3.15
CA MET A 44 3.37 -12.75 -2.10
C MET A 44 3.42 -14.24 -1.84
N VAL A 45 3.66 -14.61 -0.58
CA VAL A 45 3.65 -16.00 -0.13
C VAL A 45 2.40 -16.23 0.72
N SER A 46 1.55 -17.14 0.26
CA SER A 46 0.39 -17.65 1.00
C SER A 46 0.05 -19.04 0.48
N ASP A 47 -0.38 -19.94 1.35
CA ASP A 47 -0.74 -21.33 0.99
C ASP A 47 -1.82 -21.42 -0.09
N SER A 48 -2.64 -20.37 -0.21
CA SER A 48 -3.75 -20.28 -1.16
C SER A 48 -3.38 -19.56 -2.47
N LEU A 49 -2.16 -19.04 -2.59
CA LEU A 49 -1.73 -18.23 -3.72
C LEU A 49 -0.83 -19.04 -4.66
N ALA A 50 -1.25 -19.15 -5.92
CA ALA A 50 -0.49 -19.84 -6.95
C ALA A 50 0.50 -18.93 -7.69
N ASP A 51 0.21 -17.62 -7.73
CA ASP A 51 1.01 -16.62 -8.42
C ASP A 51 1.49 -15.55 -7.42
N PRO A 52 2.79 -15.54 -7.06
CA PRO A 52 3.35 -14.57 -6.11
C PRO A 52 3.48 -13.16 -6.70
N GLU A 53 3.34 -13.01 -8.02
CA GLU A 53 3.52 -11.76 -8.76
C GLU A 53 2.19 -11.06 -9.07
N GLU A 54 1.09 -11.44 -8.42
CA GLU A 54 -0.24 -10.89 -8.69
C GLU A 54 -0.32 -9.34 -8.60
N TRP A 55 0.52 -8.70 -7.77
CA TRP A 55 0.57 -7.23 -7.69
C TRP A 55 1.47 -6.58 -8.75
N LEU A 56 2.21 -7.34 -9.55
CA LEU A 56 3.12 -6.80 -10.54
C LEU A 56 2.36 -5.94 -11.57
N GLY A 57 2.74 -4.67 -11.67
CA GLY A 57 2.10 -3.70 -12.57
C GLY A 57 0.84 -3.04 -12.01
N THR A 58 0.37 -3.41 -10.81
CA THR A 58 -0.72 -2.71 -10.13
C THR A 58 -0.25 -1.36 -9.57
N ARG A 59 -1.20 -0.50 -9.20
CA ARG A 59 -0.91 0.86 -8.70
C ARG A 59 -1.66 1.13 -7.41
N LEU A 60 -0.97 1.77 -6.47
CA LEU A 60 -1.56 2.36 -5.27
C LEU A 60 -1.69 3.86 -5.49
N LYS A 61 -2.92 4.35 -5.43
CA LYS A 61 -3.25 5.77 -5.55
C LYS A 61 -3.80 6.25 -4.21
N PHE A 62 -3.12 7.21 -3.62
CA PHE A 62 -3.54 7.88 -2.39
C PHE A 62 -3.99 9.29 -2.73
N GLU A 63 -5.27 9.56 -2.51
CA GLU A 63 -5.87 10.88 -2.69
C GLU A 63 -6.13 11.49 -1.33
N ILE A 64 -5.60 12.69 -1.11
CA ILE A 64 -5.69 13.42 0.15
C ILE A 64 -6.61 14.62 -0.08
N THR A 65 -7.72 14.69 0.64
CA THR A 65 -8.68 15.80 0.54
C THR A 65 -8.78 16.47 1.90
N GLU A 66 -8.45 17.76 1.95
CA GLU A 66 -8.66 18.57 3.13
C GLU A 66 -10.16 18.78 3.36
N GLN A 67 -10.59 18.63 4.61
CA GLN A 67 -11.97 18.78 5.07
C GLN A 67 -11.97 19.61 6.34
N ASP A 68 -11.88 20.94 6.20
CA ASP A 68 -11.79 21.90 7.30
C ASP A 68 -10.70 21.51 8.33
N GLU A 69 -11.10 21.05 9.52
CA GLU A 69 -10.20 20.62 10.60
C GLU A 69 -9.76 19.15 10.49
N THR A 70 -10.22 18.45 9.45
CA THR A 70 -9.96 17.03 9.22
C THR A 70 -9.40 16.79 7.81
N CYS A 71 -8.94 15.57 7.56
CA CYS A 71 -8.42 15.17 6.26
C CYS A 71 -8.99 13.79 5.91
N ALA A 72 -9.49 13.66 4.69
CA ALA A 72 -9.91 12.39 4.13
C ALA A 72 -8.79 11.85 3.23
N ILE A 73 -8.32 10.64 3.53
CA ILE A 73 -7.37 9.94 2.67
C ILE A 73 -8.10 8.76 2.03
N THR A 74 -8.09 8.70 0.70
CA THR A 74 -8.66 7.60 -0.08
C THR A 74 -7.53 6.81 -0.70
N LEU A 75 -7.44 5.52 -0.35
CA LEU A 75 -6.56 4.58 -1.04
C LEU A 75 -7.35 3.81 -2.09
N THR A 76 -6.88 3.87 -3.33
CA THR A 76 -7.33 3.03 -4.43
C THR A 76 -6.20 2.12 -4.88
N HIS A 77 -6.42 0.81 -4.86
CA HIS A 77 -5.50 -0.17 -5.43
C HIS A 77 -5.96 -0.56 -6.85
N THR A 78 -5.47 0.16 -7.85
CA THR A 78 -5.79 -0.10 -9.26
C THR A 78 -5.09 -1.37 -9.74
N GLY A 79 -5.85 -2.32 -10.27
CA GLY A 79 -5.34 -3.61 -10.73
C GLY A 79 -5.57 -4.75 -9.75
N LEU A 80 -5.95 -4.46 -8.49
CA LEU A 80 -6.47 -5.46 -7.56
C LEU A 80 -7.95 -5.70 -7.86
N ILE A 81 -8.25 -6.76 -8.62
CA ILE A 81 -9.61 -7.10 -9.07
C ILE A 81 -10.14 -8.36 -8.36
N PRO A 82 -11.47 -8.51 -8.18
CA PRO A 82 -12.07 -9.66 -7.49
C PRO A 82 -11.70 -11.04 -8.04
N GLU A 83 -11.28 -11.12 -9.30
CA GLU A 83 -10.90 -12.35 -9.98
C GLU A 83 -9.51 -12.86 -9.54
N MET A 84 -8.71 -12.03 -8.86
CA MET A 84 -7.39 -12.42 -8.35
C MET A 84 -7.51 -13.29 -7.11
N LYS A 85 -6.61 -14.27 -6.96
CA LYS A 85 -6.65 -15.16 -5.80
C LYS A 85 -6.28 -14.44 -4.52
N CYS A 86 -5.44 -13.40 -4.60
CA CYS A 86 -5.07 -12.59 -3.45
C CYS A 86 -6.17 -11.61 -3.01
N TYR A 87 -7.24 -11.43 -3.78
CA TYR A 87 -8.18 -10.31 -3.60
C TYR A 87 -8.70 -10.18 -2.17
N GLU A 88 -9.26 -11.26 -1.61
CA GLU A 88 -9.85 -11.24 -0.27
C GLU A 88 -8.81 -10.95 0.83
N ILE A 89 -7.62 -11.55 0.73
CA ILE A 89 -6.53 -11.33 1.69
C ILE A 89 -6.01 -9.89 1.58
N CYS A 90 -5.85 -9.39 0.36
CA CYS A 90 -5.38 -8.04 0.10
C CYS A 90 -6.40 -6.99 0.56
N LYS A 91 -7.69 -7.23 0.30
CA LYS A 91 -8.78 -6.37 0.76
C LYS A 91 -8.79 -6.31 2.29
N ALA A 92 -8.78 -7.46 2.96
CA ALA A 92 -8.73 -7.51 4.42
C ALA A 92 -7.48 -6.82 4.99
N GLY A 93 -6.33 -7.00 4.32
CA GLY A 93 -5.09 -6.30 4.64
C GLY A 93 -5.24 -4.78 4.53
N TRP A 94 -5.76 -4.27 3.41
CA TRP A 94 -5.99 -2.83 3.22
C TRP A 94 -6.99 -2.25 4.21
N ASP A 95 -8.09 -2.96 4.48
CA ASP A 95 -9.06 -2.58 5.50
C ASP A 95 -8.36 -2.38 6.86
N HIS A 96 -7.47 -3.29 7.26
CA HIS A 96 -6.74 -3.18 8.52
C HIS A 96 -5.64 -2.09 8.49
N TYR A 97 -4.69 -2.17 7.55
CA TYR A 97 -3.54 -1.27 7.51
C TYR A 97 -3.96 0.18 7.33
N PHE A 98 -4.99 0.45 6.53
CA PHE A 98 -5.40 1.80 6.20
C PHE A 98 -6.39 2.37 7.20
N THR A 99 -7.46 1.63 7.52
CA THR A 99 -8.53 2.18 8.37
C THR A 99 -8.21 2.10 9.86
N VAL A 100 -7.27 1.23 10.27
CA VAL A 100 -6.88 1.06 11.67
C VAL A 100 -5.44 1.54 11.90
N SER A 101 -4.45 0.91 11.28
CA SER A 101 -3.04 1.17 11.61
C SER A 101 -2.59 2.58 11.23
N LEU A 102 -2.83 3.00 9.98
CA LEU A 102 -2.45 4.33 9.51
C LEU A 102 -3.21 5.42 10.26
N LYS A 103 -4.52 5.22 10.48
CA LYS A 103 -5.34 6.15 11.25
C LYS A 103 -4.77 6.38 12.66
N HIS A 104 -4.51 5.30 13.42
CA HIS A 104 -3.91 5.43 14.75
C HIS A 104 -2.53 6.10 14.72
N TYR A 105 -1.71 5.81 13.71
CA TYR A 105 -0.42 6.47 13.55
C TYR A 105 -0.56 7.98 13.37
N LEU A 106 -1.47 8.41 12.49
CA LEU A 106 -1.76 9.83 12.24
C LEU A 106 -2.37 10.53 13.46
N GLU A 107 -3.15 9.81 14.26
CA GLU A 107 -3.74 10.31 15.52
C GLU A 107 -2.73 10.32 16.70
N GLY A 108 -1.48 9.91 16.48
CA GLY A 108 -0.44 9.89 17.52
C GLY A 108 -0.57 8.73 18.53
N LEU A 109 -1.44 7.75 18.26
CA LEU A 109 -1.64 6.56 19.09
C LEU A 109 -0.63 5.44 18.80
N GLY A 110 0.27 5.67 17.83
CA GLY A 110 1.20 4.68 17.30
C GLY A 110 0.56 3.79 16.22
N GLY A 111 1.36 3.33 15.27
CA GLY A 111 0.90 2.40 14.24
C GLY A 111 0.58 1.03 14.83
N ARG A 112 -0.41 0.34 14.27
CA ARG A 112 -0.72 -1.06 14.58
C ARG A 112 -0.61 -1.92 13.33
N PRO A 113 0.54 -1.96 12.65
CA PRO A 113 0.71 -2.89 11.55
C PRO A 113 0.59 -4.31 12.12
N ASN A 114 -0.14 -5.20 11.43
CA ASN A 114 -0.07 -6.61 11.81
C ASN A 114 1.39 -7.04 11.79
N SER A 115 1.89 -7.51 12.93
CA SER A 115 3.11 -8.30 13.04
C SER A 115 2.68 -9.76 12.94
N TYR A 116 3.15 -10.45 11.91
CA TYR A 116 3.18 -11.92 11.94
C TYR A 116 3.98 -12.40 13.16
#